data_AF-A0A0D8XI93-F1
#
_entry.id   AF-A0A0D8XI93-F1
#
_cell.length_a   1.000
_cell.length_b   1.000
_cell.length_c   1.000
_cell.angle_alpha   90.00
_cell.angle_beta   90.00
_cell.angle_gamma   90.00
#
_symmetry.space_group_name_H-M   'P 1'
#
loop_
_entity.id
_entity.type
_entity.pdbx_description
1 polymer ?
#
loop_
_entity_poly.entity_id
_entity_poly.type
_entity_poly.pdbx_seq_one_letter_code
_entity_poly.pdbx_strand_id
1 'polypeptide(L)'
;MTEEKFDPILFSLAQQMPGGVPDLFDVLFSFLARKTDFYFGAGIDEARAMVLTYFDKHGKQAAEKANELKKKREEEEKKLSARRAAQKIREEEEFKGQTFNGCKIEEITDAEADELEEHRGKPVSSSKDTGEMSDEKKGTSDFEDDDAGKILPNSGNGADLEKYQWTQTLQEVEIRIPFKVGFPLKSRDVDIVVEKLHLRIGLKGHPPVINGVLFAQIKTETSAWVLEDKKTVVISFEKMNGMEWWRYVVKGEPEINTKKVQPENSKLSDLDGETRSMVEKMMYDQRQKELGLPTSEEKKKQDILKKFMEQHPEMDFSNAKFS
;
A
#
# COMPACT_ATOMS: atom_id res chain seq x y z
N MET A 1 -34.22 11.43 -14.91
CA MET A 1 -35.07 10.55 -15.74
C MET A 1 -35.01 10.89 -17.23
N THR A 2 -35.35 12.11 -17.68
CA THR A 2 -35.29 12.47 -19.11
C THR A 2 -33.87 12.74 -19.61
N GLU A 3 -33.03 13.36 -18.79
CA GLU A 3 -31.64 13.72 -19.13
C GLU A 3 -30.77 12.45 -19.32
N GLU A 4 -30.73 11.59 -18.29
CA GLU A 4 -29.96 10.31 -18.23
C GLU A 4 -30.24 9.33 -19.38
N LYS A 5 -31.34 9.50 -20.12
CA LYS A 5 -31.72 8.65 -21.25
C LYS A 5 -30.70 8.71 -22.41
N PHE A 6 -30.00 9.82 -22.55
CA PHE A 6 -29.04 10.04 -23.64
C PHE A 6 -27.59 9.75 -23.24
N ASP A 7 -27.30 9.60 -21.95
CA ASP A 7 -25.96 9.35 -21.41
C ASP A 7 -25.25 8.16 -22.07
N PRO A 8 -25.87 6.99 -22.34
CA PRO A 8 -25.19 5.88 -23.01
C PRO A 8 -24.74 6.21 -24.43
N ILE A 9 -25.48 7.08 -25.13
CA ILE A 9 -25.18 7.51 -26.50
C ILE A 9 -24.06 8.55 -26.47
N LEU A 10 -24.15 9.55 -25.58
CA LEU A 10 -23.14 10.59 -25.39
C LEU A 10 -21.82 10.01 -24.88
N PHE A 11 -21.86 9.02 -23.99
CA PHE A 11 -20.70 8.32 -23.46
C PHE A 11 -20.02 7.44 -24.53
N SER A 12 -20.80 6.67 -25.29
CA SER A 12 -20.26 5.89 -26.44
C SER A 12 -19.63 6.80 -27.50
N LEU A 13 -20.23 7.96 -27.76
CA LEU A 13 -19.69 8.98 -28.66
C LEU A 13 -18.39 9.61 -28.11
N ALA A 14 -18.34 9.90 -26.81
CA ALA A 14 -17.13 10.44 -26.14
C ALA A 14 -15.98 9.42 -26.11
N GLN A 15 -16.26 8.14 -25.87
CA GLN A 15 -15.26 7.05 -25.89
C GLN A 15 -14.60 6.86 -27.25
N GLN A 16 -15.24 7.28 -28.35
CA GLN A 16 -14.72 7.16 -29.71
C GLN A 16 -13.84 8.35 -30.13
N MET A 17 -13.69 9.39 -29.31
CA MET A 17 -12.91 10.59 -29.65
C MET A 17 -11.58 10.65 -28.88
N PRO A 18 -10.42 10.72 -29.57
CA PRO A 18 -9.11 10.61 -28.94
C PRO A 18 -8.73 11.83 -28.08
N GLY A 19 -9.22 13.04 -28.41
CA GLY A 19 -9.05 14.23 -27.58
C GLY A 19 -10.10 14.37 -26.47
N GLY A 20 -11.10 13.49 -26.41
CA GLY A 20 -12.12 13.46 -25.35
C GLY A 20 -13.11 14.63 -25.43
N VAL A 21 -13.25 15.39 -24.32
CA VAL A 21 -14.30 16.41 -24.17
C VAL A 21 -14.19 17.60 -25.15
N PRO A 22 -12.99 18.17 -25.44
CA PRO A 22 -12.84 19.17 -26.50
C PRO A 22 -13.33 18.71 -27.88
N ASP A 23 -12.92 17.50 -28.31
CA ASP A 23 -13.35 16.91 -29.59
C ASP A 23 -14.88 16.73 -29.62
N LEU A 24 -15.47 16.26 -28.52
CA LEU A 24 -16.92 16.09 -28.38
C LEU A 24 -17.68 17.41 -28.58
N PHE A 25 -17.14 18.53 -28.06
CA PHE A 25 -17.72 19.84 -28.30
C PHE A 25 -17.52 20.32 -29.74
N ASP A 26 -16.36 20.12 -30.36
CA ASP A 26 -16.17 20.44 -31.78
C ASP A 26 -17.16 19.67 -32.66
N VAL A 27 -17.24 18.34 -32.51
CA VAL A 27 -18.17 17.49 -33.27
C VAL A 27 -19.63 17.93 -33.07
N LEU A 28 -20.01 18.35 -31.85
CA LEU A 28 -21.35 18.86 -31.54
C LEU A 28 -21.64 20.20 -32.23
N PHE A 29 -20.77 21.21 -32.10
CA PHE A 29 -20.95 22.51 -32.76
C PHE A 29 -20.86 22.40 -34.29
N SER A 30 -19.97 21.54 -34.78
CA SER A 30 -19.80 21.15 -36.19
C SER A 30 -21.03 20.42 -36.74
N PHE A 31 -21.74 19.63 -35.92
CA PHE A 31 -23.06 19.08 -36.26
C PHE A 31 -24.13 20.18 -36.33
N LEU A 32 -24.23 21.04 -35.31
CA LEU A 32 -25.21 22.14 -35.28
C LEU A 32 -25.08 23.04 -36.51
N ALA A 33 -23.85 23.43 -36.87
CA ALA A 33 -23.56 24.25 -38.06
C ALA A 33 -23.94 23.61 -39.41
N ARG A 34 -24.04 22.27 -39.49
CA ARG A 34 -24.40 21.54 -40.73
C ARG A 34 -25.84 21.05 -40.78
N LYS A 35 -26.51 20.91 -39.63
CA LYS A 35 -27.79 20.18 -39.51
C LYS A 35 -28.89 20.94 -38.80
N THR A 36 -28.61 22.14 -38.30
CA THR A 36 -29.59 23.05 -37.70
C THR A 36 -29.37 24.47 -38.20
N ASP A 37 -30.37 25.32 -37.99
CA ASP A 37 -30.33 26.76 -38.21
C ASP A 37 -29.66 27.53 -37.05
N PHE A 38 -29.07 26.84 -36.07
CA PHE A 38 -28.56 27.40 -34.80
C PHE A 38 -27.70 28.66 -34.92
N TYR A 39 -26.83 28.77 -35.94
CA TYR A 39 -25.99 29.95 -36.17
C TYR A 39 -26.61 31.02 -37.10
N PHE A 40 -27.73 30.71 -37.77
CA PHE A 40 -28.31 31.49 -38.87
C PHE A 40 -29.74 31.99 -38.61
N GLY A 41 -30.51 31.34 -37.72
CA GLY A 41 -31.91 31.69 -37.44
C GLY A 41 -32.06 32.94 -36.58
N ALA A 42 -31.38 33.00 -35.43
CA ALA A 42 -31.41 34.13 -34.49
C ALA A 42 -30.07 34.90 -34.43
N GLY A 43 -29.06 34.48 -35.19
CA GLY A 43 -27.73 35.07 -35.21
C GLY A 43 -26.79 34.56 -34.10
N ILE A 44 -25.51 34.89 -34.26
CA ILE A 44 -24.40 34.28 -33.50
C ILE A 44 -24.43 34.68 -32.01
N ASP A 45 -24.83 35.91 -31.69
CA ASP A 45 -24.85 36.40 -30.32
C ASP A 45 -25.94 35.74 -29.45
N GLU A 46 -27.13 35.50 -30.01
CA GLU A 46 -28.20 34.74 -29.32
C GLU A 46 -27.81 33.26 -29.16
N ALA A 47 -27.22 32.66 -30.21
CA ALA A 47 -26.69 31.29 -30.13
C ALA A 47 -25.63 31.14 -29.02
N ARG A 48 -24.74 32.14 -28.88
CA ARG A 48 -23.73 32.19 -27.82
C ARG A 48 -24.34 32.39 -26.43
N ALA A 49 -25.32 33.30 -26.30
CA ALA A 49 -26.03 33.52 -25.04
C ALA A 49 -26.78 32.27 -24.57
N MET A 50 -27.35 31.49 -25.50
CA MET A 50 -28.02 30.23 -25.21
C MET A 50 -27.04 29.19 -24.63
N VAL A 51 -25.87 29.00 -25.25
CA VAL A 51 -24.84 28.06 -24.76
C VAL A 51 -24.37 28.45 -23.35
N LEU A 52 -24.09 29.74 -23.11
CA LEU A 52 -23.67 30.22 -21.80
C LEU A 52 -24.75 30.01 -20.74
N THR A 53 -26.03 30.23 -21.08
CA THR A 53 -27.15 30.01 -20.15
C THR A 53 -27.25 28.56 -19.68
N TYR A 54 -27.06 27.58 -20.58
CA TYR A 54 -27.06 26.15 -20.20
C TYR A 54 -25.77 25.74 -19.48
N PHE A 55 -24.62 26.29 -19.88
CA PHE A 55 -23.35 26.08 -19.18
C PHE A 55 -23.44 26.53 -17.71
N ASP A 56 -23.90 27.75 -17.44
CA ASP A 56 -24.05 28.29 -16.09
C ASP A 56 -25.09 27.51 -15.26
N LYS A 57 -26.20 27.07 -15.88
CA LYS A 57 -27.23 26.24 -15.23
C LYS A 57 -26.63 24.94 -14.70
N HIS A 58 -25.95 24.17 -15.56
CA HIS A 58 -25.39 22.88 -15.17
C HIS A 58 -24.10 23.03 -14.34
N GLY A 59 -23.33 24.09 -14.53
CA GLY A 59 -22.19 24.46 -13.68
C GLY A 59 -22.59 24.73 -12.23
N LYS A 60 -23.69 25.46 -12.00
CA LYS A 60 -24.26 25.68 -10.65
C LYS A 60 -24.67 24.36 -10.00
N GLN A 61 -25.43 23.52 -10.70
CA GLN A 61 -25.84 22.19 -10.21
C GLN A 61 -24.65 21.28 -9.87
N ALA A 62 -23.57 21.34 -10.65
CA ALA A 62 -22.34 20.60 -10.37
C ALA A 62 -21.61 21.14 -9.12
N ALA A 63 -21.51 22.47 -8.98
CA ALA A 63 -20.90 23.12 -7.83
C ALA A 63 -21.69 22.85 -6.52
N GLU A 64 -23.03 22.89 -6.57
CA GLU A 64 -23.92 22.56 -5.45
C GLU A 64 -23.73 21.11 -5.00
N LYS A 65 -23.80 20.14 -5.93
CA LYS A 65 -23.54 18.71 -5.64
C LYS A 65 -22.13 18.48 -5.06
N ALA A 66 -21.11 19.15 -5.60
CA ALA A 66 -19.75 19.04 -5.09
C ALA A 66 -19.59 19.63 -3.68
N ASN A 67 -20.31 20.72 -3.36
CA ASN A 67 -20.32 21.33 -2.04
C ASN A 67 -21.08 20.48 -1.01
N GLU A 68 -22.23 19.92 -1.38
CA GLU A 68 -22.94 18.94 -0.55
C GLU A 68 -22.09 17.71 -0.22
N LEU A 69 -21.37 17.16 -1.21
CA LEU A 69 -20.52 15.99 -1.03
C LEU A 69 -19.35 16.29 -0.08
N LYS A 70 -18.72 17.46 -0.21
CA LYS A 70 -17.70 17.93 0.74
C LYS A 70 -18.27 18.07 2.15
N LYS A 71 -19.43 18.72 2.30
CA LYS A 71 -20.09 18.93 3.60
C LYS A 71 -20.45 17.60 4.29
N LYS A 72 -21.00 16.63 3.54
CA LYS A 72 -21.28 15.28 4.05
C LYS A 72 -20.01 14.58 4.53
N ARG A 73 -18.92 14.62 3.75
CA ARG A 73 -17.61 14.06 4.13
C ARG A 73 -17.05 14.70 5.41
N GLU A 74 -17.15 16.03 5.54
CA GLU A 74 -16.75 16.74 6.76
C GLU A 74 -17.61 16.40 7.97
N GLU A 75 -18.94 16.24 7.80
CA GLU A 75 -19.86 15.86 8.87
C GLU A 75 -19.60 14.42 9.34
N GLU A 76 -19.31 13.50 8.43
CA GLU A 76 -18.89 12.12 8.73
C GLU A 76 -17.54 12.07 9.45
N GLU A 77 -16.54 12.85 9.01
CA GLU A 77 -15.23 12.94 9.65
C GLU A 77 -15.32 13.53 11.07
N LYS A 78 -16.10 14.61 11.26
CA LYS A 78 -16.37 15.21 12.59
C LYS A 78 -17.12 14.25 13.51
N LYS A 79 -18.05 13.45 12.97
CA LYS A 79 -18.77 12.40 13.72
C LYS A 79 -17.85 11.24 14.11
N LEU A 80 -16.92 10.85 13.24
CA LEU A 80 -15.93 9.80 13.50
C LEU A 80 -14.88 10.24 14.53
N SER A 81 -14.38 11.47 14.45
CA SER A 81 -13.41 12.01 15.41
C SER A 81 -14.04 12.22 16.79
N ALA A 82 -15.28 12.74 16.86
CA ALA A 82 -16.04 12.84 18.11
C ALA A 82 -16.26 11.46 18.77
N ARG A 83 -16.60 10.43 17.99
CA ARG A 83 -16.73 9.06 18.51
C ARG A 83 -15.41 8.50 19.06
N ARG A 84 -14.29 8.76 18.38
CA ARG A 84 -12.94 8.36 18.86
C ARG A 84 -12.53 9.11 20.13
N ALA A 85 -12.84 10.40 20.23
CA ALA A 85 -12.57 11.18 21.44
C ALA A 85 -13.39 10.70 22.63
N ALA A 86 -14.70 10.48 22.45
CA ALA A 86 -15.57 9.93 23.50
C ALA A 86 -15.15 8.53 23.95
N GLN A 87 -14.68 7.68 23.03
CA GLN A 87 -14.13 6.36 23.37
C GLN A 87 -12.84 6.48 24.20
N LYS A 88 -11.88 7.34 23.82
CA LYS A 88 -10.67 7.57 24.60
C LYS A 88 -10.96 8.11 26.01
N ILE A 89 -11.86 9.09 26.13
CA ILE A 89 -12.25 9.65 27.44
C ILE A 89 -12.81 8.53 28.33
N ARG A 90 -13.69 7.68 27.79
CA ARG A 90 -14.23 6.52 28.51
C ARG A 90 -13.15 5.49 28.89
N GLU A 91 -12.22 5.18 27.99
CA GLU A 91 -11.11 4.26 28.27
C GLU A 91 -10.19 4.82 29.37
N GLU A 92 -9.93 6.14 29.38
CA GLU A 92 -9.22 6.82 30.46
C GLU A 92 -9.98 6.86 31.79
N GLU A 93 -11.32 7.03 31.76
CA GLU A 93 -12.17 6.99 32.95
C GLU A 93 -12.26 5.57 33.55
N GLU A 94 -12.39 4.54 32.71
CA GLU A 94 -12.36 3.13 33.15
C GLU A 94 -10.97 2.76 33.70
N PHE A 95 -9.88 3.25 33.10
CA PHE A 95 -8.52 3.08 33.63
C PHE A 95 -8.31 3.79 34.98
N LYS A 96 -8.71 5.06 35.11
CA LYS A 96 -8.65 5.83 36.37
C LYS A 96 -9.52 5.17 37.45
N GLY A 97 -10.69 4.66 37.09
CA GLY A 97 -11.57 3.89 37.98
C GLY A 97 -10.92 2.62 38.54
N GLN A 98 -10.11 1.91 37.73
CA GLN A 98 -9.33 0.76 38.22
C GLN A 98 -8.20 1.16 39.17
N THR A 99 -7.52 2.30 38.94
CA THR A 99 -6.42 2.74 39.82
C THR A 99 -6.83 3.08 41.26
N PHE A 100 -8.13 3.32 41.54
CA PHE A 100 -8.60 3.59 42.90
C PHE A 100 -8.73 2.34 43.79
N ASN A 101 -8.62 1.13 43.21
CA ASN A 101 -8.79 -0.13 43.94
C ASN A 101 -7.47 -0.93 44.03
N GLY A 102 -6.46 -0.35 44.68
CA GLY A 102 -5.42 -1.13 45.35
C GLY A 102 -3.96 -0.95 44.92
N CYS A 103 -3.41 0.26 45.02
CA CYS A 103 -2.01 0.41 45.45
C CYS A 103 -1.79 1.75 46.16
N LYS A 104 -1.19 1.74 47.36
CA LYS A 104 -0.73 2.97 48.03
C LYS A 104 0.73 3.18 47.67
N ILE A 105 0.99 4.13 46.78
CA ILE A 105 2.35 4.61 46.49
C ILE A 105 2.57 5.89 47.31
N GLU A 106 3.61 5.89 48.14
CA GLU A 106 4.17 7.12 48.71
C GLU A 106 5.34 7.56 47.84
N GLU A 107 5.44 8.86 47.58
CA GLU A 107 6.48 9.44 46.73
C GLU A 107 7.83 9.42 47.46
N ILE A 108 8.89 9.00 46.76
CA ILE A 108 10.28 9.21 47.15
C ILE A 108 10.96 9.98 46.01
N THR A 109 11.75 10.99 46.38
CA THR A 109 12.22 12.09 45.53
C THR A 109 13.57 11.85 44.86
N ASP A 110 13.92 12.71 43.91
CA ASP A 110 15.13 12.70 43.07
C ASP A 110 16.44 12.91 43.87
N ALA A 111 16.86 11.92 44.66
CA ALA A 111 18.03 12.02 45.56
C ALA A 111 19.06 10.87 45.46
N GLU A 112 18.77 9.77 44.76
CA GLU A 112 19.68 8.60 44.63
C GLU A 112 20.16 8.36 43.19
N ALA A 113 20.12 9.38 42.32
CA ALA A 113 20.47 9.27 40.90
C ALA A 113 21.97 9.48 40.57
N ASP A 114 22.75 10.12 41.46
CA ASP A 114 24.09 10.64 41.14
C ASP A 114 25.27 9.77 41.63
N GLU A 115 25.06 8.70 42.42
CA GLU A 115 26.16 7.99 43.13
C GLU A 115 26.65 6.70 42.43
N LEU A 116 26.43 6.54 41.12
CA LEU A 116 26.91 5.38 40.33
C LEU A 116 27.70 5.71 39.05
N GLU A 117 27.96 6.99 38.75
CA GLU A 117 28.86 7.42 37.64
C GLU A 117 30.34 7.53 38.09
N GLU A 118 30.88 6.52 38.78
CA GLU A 118 32.34 6.36 38.87
C GLU A 118 32.82 4.89 38.79
N HIS A 119 33.91 4.70 38.05
CA HIS A 119 34.72 3.48 38.00
C HIS A 119 34.04 2.15 37.55
N ARG A 120 33.95 1.95 36.21
CA ARG A 120 34.86 0.96 35.55
C ARG A 120 34.81 0.92 34.02
N GLY A 121 35.99 1.05 33.42
CA GLY A 121 36.25 0.61 32.04
C GLY A 121 36.53 -0.91 31.94
N LYS A 122 36.44 -1.42 30.70
CA LYS A 122 36.82 -2.78 30.22
C LYS A 122 38.35 -3.02 30.43
N PRO A 123 38.91 -4.28 30.47
CA PRO A 123 38.55 -5.38 29.55
C PRO A 123 38.68 -6.87 30.00
N VAL A 124 38.00 -7.74 29.21
CA VAL A 124 38.37 -9.07 28.66
C VAL A 124 39.47 -9.93 29.34
N SER A 125 39.15 -11.20 29.69
CA SER A 125 39.74 -12.44 29.10
C SER A 125 39.37 -13.75 29.84
N SER A 126 39.10 -14.84 29.07
CA SER A 126 39.33 -16.29 29.35
C SER A 126 38.78 -16.98 30.62
N SER A 127 38.34 -18.26 30.64
CA SER A 127 38.04 -19.28 29.59
C SER A 127 37.60 -20.64 30.22
N LYS A 128 36.85 -21.50 29.48
CA LYS A 128 36.65 -22.97 29.69
C LYS A 128 35.83 -23.39 30.94
N ASP A 129 35.17 -24.57 31.07
CA ASP A 129 34.74 -25.75 30.25
C ASP A 129 33.73 -26.55 31.16
N THR A 130 32.85 -27.52 30.81
CA THR A 130 32.37 -28.26 29.61
C THR A 130 31.04 -29.00 29.95
N GLY A 131 30.26 -29.46 28.95
CA GLY A 131 29.10 -30.39 29.10
C GLY A 131 27.77 -29.81 28.55
N GLU A 132 26.99 -30.37 27.61
CA GLU A 132 26.60 -31.75 27.20
C GLU A 132 25.62 -32.47 28.18
N MET A 133 24.51 -33.11 27.77
CA MET A 133 23.83 -33.22 26.44
C MET A 133 22.34 -33.66 26.59
N SER A 134 21.68 -34.06 25.47
CA SER A 134 20.27 -34.52 25.29
C SER A 134 19.18 -33.44 25.44
N ASP A 135 18.28 -33.15 24.48
CA ASP A 135 17.68 -33.85 23.31
C ASP A 135 16.63 -34.92 23.63
N GLU A 136 15.35 -34.58 23.42
CA GLU A 136 14.45 -35.43 22.62
C GLU A 136 13.28 -34.64 21.98
N LYS A 137 12.60 -35.24 20.99
CA LYS A 137 11.72 -34.57 20.01
C LYS A 137 10.22 -34.83 20.20
N LYS A 138 9.39 -33.80 19.98
CA LYS A 138 8.19 -33.79 19.08
C LYS A 138 7.48 -32.42 19.15
N GLY A 139 6.79 -31.95 18.11
CA GLY A 139 6.49 -32.58 16.81
C GLY A 139 6.31 -31.55 15.68
N THR A 140 6.17 -32.06 14.45
CA THR A 140 6.24 -31.30 13.19
C THR A 140 4.97 -30.52 12.84
N SER A 141 5.15 -29.28 12.37
CA SER A 141 4.18 -28.55 11.52
C SER A 141 4.83 -28.22 10.17
N ASP A 142 4.15 -28.53 9.09
CA ASP A 142 4.79 -28.93 7.82
C ASP A 142 4.94 -27.76 6.81
N PHE A 143 5.76 -26.75 7.13
CA PHE A 143 5.83 -25.49 6.34
C PHE A 143 7.22 -24.83 6.17
N GLU A 144 8.31 -25.36 6.76
CA GLU A 144 9.57 -24.59 6.96
C GLU A 144 10.77 -24.93 6.04
N ASP A 145 10.58 -25.59 4.89
CA ASP A 145 11.68 -25.82 3.92
C ASP A 145 11.58 -24.93 2.65
N ASP A 146 10.48 -24.19 2.51
CA ASP A 146 10.12 -23.42 1.31
C ASP A 146 10.81 -22.03 1.23
N ASP A 147 11.71 -21.71 2.16
CA ASP A 147 12.45 -20.44 2.26
C ASP A 147 13.99 -20.61 2.22
N ALA A 148 14.48 -21.85 2.15
CA ALA A 148 15.91 -22.15 2.15
C ALA A 148 16.59 -21.55 0.90
N GLY A 149 17.46 -20.54 1.11
CA GLY A 149 18.25 -19.90 0.06
C GLY A 149 17.60 -18.71 -0.64
N LYS A 150 16.41 -18.27 -0.23
CA LYS A 150 15.80 -17.01 -0.70
C LYS A 150 16.35 -15.82 0.09
N ILE A 151 16.55 -14.69 -0.58
CA ILE A 151 16.99 -13.45 0.08
C ILE A 151 15.83 -12.71 0.71
N LEU A 152 16.09 -12.04 1.84
CA LEU A 152 15.12 -11.18 2.51
C LEU A 152 14.90 -9.92 1.64
N PRO A 153 13.65 -9.48 1.39
CA PRO A 153 13.42 -8.25 0.65
C PRO A 153 13.97 -7.03 1.41
N ASN A 154 14.42 -6.03 0.65
CA ASN A 154 14.83 -4.72 1.19
C ASN A 154 13.60 -3.87 1.58
N SER A 155 13.84 -2.67 2.14
CA SER A 155 12.78 -1.74 2.56
C SER A 155 11.86 -1.25 1.43
N GLY A 156 12.27 -1.42 0.17
CA GLY A 156 11.46 -1.17 -1.02
C GLY A 156 10.97 -2.45 -1.70
N ASN A 157 10.86 -3.57 -0.97
CA ASN A 157 10.32 -4.85 -1.44
C ASN A 157 11.04 -5.51 -2.64
N GLY A 158 12.23 -5.03 -3.01
CA GLY A 158 13.12 -5.68 -3.98
C GLY A 158 14.32 -6.30 -3.29
N ALA A 159 15.51 -6.24 -3.91
CA ALA A 159 16.74 -6.77 -3.31
C ALA A 159 17.96 -5.86 -3.50
N ASP A 160 18.93 -6.06 -2.62
CA ASP A 160 20.25 -5.45 -2.66
C ASP A 160 21.25 -6.49 -3.17
N LEU A 161 21.71 -6.35 -4.42
CA LEU A 161 22.68 -7.25 -5.05
C LEU A 161 24.06 -6.57 -5.14
N GLU A 162 25.13 -7.36 -5.26
CA GLU A 162 26.52 -6.86 -5.29
C GLU A 162 26.77 -5.72 -6.30
N LYS A 163 26.08 -5.77 -7.45
CA LYS A 163 26.26 -4.86 -8.58
C LYS A 163 25.23 -3.74 -8.64
N TYR A 164 24.05 -3.93 -8.05
CA TYR A 164 22.92 -3.01 -8.16
C TYR A 164 21.84 -3.30 -7.11
N GLN A 165 21.02 -2.31 -6.80
CA GLN A 165 19.85 -2.43 -5.95
C GLN A 165 18.58 -2.32 -6.79
N TRP A 166 17.50 -2.99 -6.40
CA TRP A 166 16.17 -2.76 -6.97
C TRP A 166 15.08 -2.74 -5.90
N THR A 167 13.99 -2.06 -6.22
CA THR A 167 12.79 -1.89 -5.39
C THR A 167 11.56 -2.05 -6.28
N GLN A 168 10.38 -2.28 -5.68
CA GLN A 168 9.13 -2.44 -6.42
C GLN A 168 7.91 -2.06 -5.57
N THR A 169 6.86 -1.62 -6.27
CA THR A 169 5.49 -1.63 -5.76
C THR A 169 4.70 -2.77 -6.44
N LEU A 170 3.38 -2.81 -6.28
CA LEU A 170 2.54 -3.70 -7.11
C LEU A 170 2.56 -3.30 -8.61
N GLN A 171 2.82 -2.04 -8.93
CA GLN A 171 2.67 -1.47 -10.28
C GLN A 171 4.00 -1.25 -11.00
N GLU A 172 5.08 -0.92 -10.29
CA GLU A 172 6.37 -0.54 -10.90
C GLU A 172 7.56 -1.28 -10.28
N VAL A 173 8.69 -1.21 -10.98
CA VAL A 173 10.02 -1.64 -10.51
C VAL A 173 10.99 -0.49 -10.75
N GLU A 174 11.84 -0.18 -9.76
CA GLU A 174 12.97 0.74 -9.90
C GLU A 174 14.29 -0.02 -9.68
N ILE A 175 15.32 0.30 -10.45
CA ILE A 175 16.65 -0.33 -10.39
C ILE A 175 17.71 0.76 -10.34
N ARG A 176 18.62 0.71 -9.36
CA ARG A 176 19.73 1.64 -9.15
C ARG A 176 21.09 0.93 -9.30
N ILE A 177 21.86 1.31 -10.30
CA ILE A 177 23.18 0.74 -10.65
C ILE A 177 24.29 1.76 -10.41
N PRO A 178 25.04 1.68 -9.30
CA PRO A 178 26.13 2.61 -8.98
C PRO A 178 27.44 2.22 -9.67
N PHE A 179 27.85 2.97 -10.70
CA PHE A 179 29.09 2.72 -11.43
C PHE A 179 30.30 3.36 -10.75
N LYS A 180 31.24 2.52 -10.30
CA LYS A 180 32.49 2.92 -9.64
C LYS A 180 33.58 3.35 -10.65
N VAL A 181 33.28 4.39 -11.44
CA VAL A 181 34.20 4.97 -12.45
C VAL A 181 34.97 6.18 -11.92
N GLY A 182 36.20 6.37 -12.41
CA GLY A 182 37.08 7.49 -12.06
C GLY A 182 36.77 8.82 -12.77
N PHE A 183 35.68 8.89 -13.54
CA PHE A 183 35.25 10.07 -14.29
C PHE A 183 33.73 10.24 -14.19
N PRO A 184 33.18 11.46 -14.30
CA PRO A 184 31.74 11.67 -14.30
C PRO A 184 31.12 11.12 -15.61
N LEU A 185 30.19 10.17 -15.49
CA LEU A 185 29.44 9.62 -16.60
C LEU A 185 28.61 10.69 -17.32
N LYS A 186 28.33 10.44 -18.60
CA LYS A 186 27.36 11.18 -19.41
C LYS A 186 26.47 10.17 -20.16
N SER A 187 25.30 10.60 -20.59
CA SER A 187 24.29 9.74 -21.26
C SER A 187 24.81 8.97 -22.48
N ARG A 188 25.85 9.46 -23.15
CA ARG A 188 26.49 8.82 -24.32
C ARG A 188 27.41 7.63 -23.96
N ASP A 189 27.84 7.57 -22.70
CA ASP A 189 28.83 6.61 -22.17
C ASP A 189 28.14 5.37 -21.56
N VAL A 190 26.80 5.39 -21.46
CA VAL A 190 25.93 4.32 -20.96
C VAL A 190 25.25 3.63 -22.16
N ASP A 191 25.00 2.33 -22.06
CA ASP A 191 24.15 1.55 -22.97
C ASP A 191 22.94 1.01 -22.20
N ILE A 192 21.73 1.35 -22.65
CA ILE A 192 20.46 0.95 -22.02
C ILE A 192 19.49 0.53 -23.12
N VAL A 193 19.00 -0.70 -23.04
CA VAL A 193 17.96 -1.22 -23.92
C VAL A 193 16.87 -1.88 -23.08
N VAL A 194 15.65 -1.36 -23.24
CA VAL A 194 14.43 -1.81 -22.54
C VAL A 194 13.48 -2.38 -23.58
N GLU A 195 13.21 -3.67 -23.48
CA GLU A 195 12.29 -4.40 -24.35
C GLU A 195 11.18 -5.03 -23.48
N LYS A 196 10.04 -5.39 -24.08
CA LYS A 196 8.84 -5.83 -23.34
C LYS A 196 9.06 -7.00 -22.36
N LEU A 197 10.10 -7.80 -22.54
CA LEU A 197 10.48 -8.91 -21.67
C LEU A 197 12.01 -9.07 -21.53
N HIS A 198 12.82 -8.09 -21.94
CA HIS A 198 14.29 -8.16 -21.87
C HIS A 198 14.88 -6.82 -21.46
N LEU A 199 15.90 -6.85 -20.60
CA LEU A 199 16.57 -5.67 -20.11
C LEU A 199 18.09 -5.79 -20.26
N ARG A 200 18.72 -4.74 -20.79
CA ARG A 200 20.17 -4.62 -20.91
C ARG A 200 20.63 -3.25 -20.40
N ILE A 201 21.56 -3.23 -19.46
CA ILE A 201 22.14 -2.00 -18.89
C ILE A 201 23.64 -2.19 -18.68
N GLY A 202 24.45 -1.26 -19.15
CA GLY A 202 25.90 -1.28 -18.98
C GLY A 202 26.59 0.04 -19.34
N LEU A 203 27.92 0.04 -19.30
CA LEU A 203 28.72 1.11 -19.89
C LEU A 203 29.13 0.74 -21.31
N LYS A 204 29.13 1.73 -22.20
CA LYS A 204 29.39 1.53 -23.62
C LYS A 204 30.83 1.04 -23.84
N GLY A 205 30.97 -0.15 -24.42
CA GLY A 205 32.27 -0.81 -24.63
C GLY A 205 32.73 -1.72 -23.49
N HIS A 206 31.94 -1.86 -22.41
CA HIS A 206 32.17 -2.81 -21.33
C HIS A 206 31.11 -3.92 -21.33
N PRO A 207 31.34 -5.06 -20.64
CA PRO A 207 30.29 -6.04 -20.38
C PRO A 207 29.09 -5.39 -19.67
N PRO A 208 27.85 -5.72 -20.05
CA PRO A 208 26.66 -5.19 -19.38
C PRO A 208 26.56 -5.71 -17.94
N VAL A 209 26.05 -4.86 -17.05
CA VAL A 209 25.79 -5.20 -15.64
C VAL A 209 24.57 -6.11 -15.52
N ILE A 210 23.53 -5.76 -16.28
CA ILE A 210 22.28 -6.51 -16.43
C ILE A 210 22.13 -6.82 -17.92
N ASN A 211 21.87 -8.07 -18.29
CA ASN A 211 21.49 -8.45 -19.66
C ASN A 211 20.72 -9.79 -19.63
N GLY A 212 19.40 -9.74 -19.66
CA GLY A 212 18.60 -10.95 -19.67
C GLY A 212 17.09 -10.73 -19.67
N VAL A 213 16.38 -11.85 -19.64
CA VAL A 213 14.92 -11.92 -19.69
C VAL A 213 14.33 -11.51 -18.35
N LEU A 214 13.39 -10.56 -18.38
CA LEU A 214 12.68 -10.05 -17.21
C LEU A 214 11.75 -11.11 -16.59
N PHE A 215 11.37 -10.95 -15.33
CA PHE A 215 10.41 -11.82 -14.65
C PHE A 215 9.04 -11.87 -15.36
N ALA A 216 8.48 -10.70 -15.71
CA ALA A 216 7.21 -10.57 -16.42
C ALA A 216 7.28 -9.43 -17.46
N GLN A 217 6.21 -9.28 -18.26
CA GLN A 217 6.16 -8.22 -19.27
C GLN A 217 6.01 -6.83 -18.66
N ILE A 218 6.58 -5.82 -19.33
CA ILE A 218 6.61 -4.41 -18.88
C ILE A 218 6.09 -3.46 -19.97
N LYS A 219 5.62 -2.29 -19.54
CA LYS A 219 5.22 -1.21 -20.45
C LYS A 219 6.46 -0.39 -20.85
N THR A 220 7.03 -0.73 -22.01
CA THR A 220 8.19 -0.03 -22.59
C THR A 220 7.96 1.47 -22.82
N GLU A 221 6.70 1.89 -22.99
CA GLU A 221 6.31 3.28 -23.25
C GLU A 221 6.34 4.18 -21.99
N THR A 222 6.17 3.60 -20.80
CA THR A 222 6.29 4.30 -19.51
C THR A 222 7.65 4.07 -18.83
N SER A 223 8.58 3.42 -19.52
CA SER A 223 9.93 3.15 -19.01
C SER A 223 10.83 4.38 -19.12
N ALA A 224 11.40 4.83 -18.00
CA ALA A 224 12.23 6.03 -17.91
C ALA A 224 13.56 5.73 -17.22
N TRP A 225 14.62 6.47 -17.58
CA TRP A 225 15.92 6.36 -16.91
C TRP A 225 16.57 7.72 -16.71
N VAL A 226 17.35 7.84 -15.63
CA VAL A 226 18.09 9.03 -15.24
C VAL A 226 19.51 8.66 -14.79
N LEU A 227 20.39 9.67 -14.73
CA LEU A 227 21.78 9.53 -14.30
C LEU A 227 22.03 10.41 -13.08
N GLU A 228 21.83 9.84 -11.89
CA GLU A 228 22.08 10.49 -10.61
C GLU A 228 23.59 10.65 -10.36
N ASP A 229 23.99 11.81 -9.80
CA ASP A 229 25.35 12.19 -9.43
C ASP A 229 26.47 11.94 -10.47
N LYS A 230 26.09 11.74 -11.74
CA LYS A 230 26.96 11.33 -12.85
C LYS A 230 27.70 10.01 -12.54
N LYS A 231 27.09 9.13 -11.74
CA LYS A 231 27.65 7.85 -11.27
C LYS A 231 26.62 6.73 -11.17
N THR A 232 25.39 7.03 -10.79
CA THR A 232 24.34 6.02 -10.60
C THR A 232 23.33 6.11 -11.74
N VAL A 233 23.15 5.02 -12.48
CA VAL A 233 22.03 4.91 -13.42
C VAL A 233 20.84 4.41 -12.65
N VAL A 234 19.74 5.16 -12.69
CA VAL A 234 18.44 4.74 -12.16
C VAL A 234 17.48 4.55 -13.33
N ILE A 235 16.74 3.46 -13.30
CA ILE A 235 15.72 3.15 -14.30
C ILE A 235 14.45 2.69 -13.58
N SER A 236 13.30 3.16 -14.05
CA SER A 236 11.99 2.73 -13.58
C SER A 236 11.11 2.32 -14.77
N PHE A 237 10.26 1.33 -14.54
CA PHE A 237 9.30 0.86 -15.53
C PHE A 237 8.04 0.28 -14.87
N GLU A 238 6.90 0.48 -15.54
CA GLU A 238 5.62 -0.07 -15.10
C GLU A 238 5.47 -1.52 -15.56
N LYS A 239 5.00 -2.39 -14.65
CA LYS A 239 4.64 -3.78 -14.93
C LYS A 239 3.42 -3.82 -15.84
N MET A 240 3.36 -4.80 -16.75
CA MET A 240 2.15 -5.04 -17.53
C MET A 240 1.05 -5.71 -16.69
N ASN A 241 1.44 -6.43 -15.63
CA ASN A 241 0.55 -6.93 -14.57
C ASN A 241 0.77 -6.13 -13.28
N GLY A 242 -0.13 -5.18 -12.98
CA GLY A 242 -0.04 -4.26 -11.83
C GLY A 242 -0.50 -4.84 -10.48
N MET A 243 -0.56 -6.17 -10.35
CA MET A 243 -0.99 -6.88 -9.13
C MET A 243 -0.03 -8.03 -8.75
N GLU A 244 1.25 -7.92 -9.14
CA GLU A 244 2.20 -9.04 -9.00
C GLU A 244 3.54 -8.60 -8.38
N TRP A 245 3.90 -9.24 -7.26
CA TRP A 245 5.22 -9.11 -6.64
C TRP A 245 6.24 -9.94 -7.41
N TRP A 246 7.23 -9.27 -7.99
CA TRP A 246 8.32 -9.93 -8.69
C TRP A 246 9.28 -10.56 -7.68
N ARG A 247 9.80 -11.74 -7.97
CA ARG A 247 10.75 -12.45 -7.10
C ARG A 247 12.22 -12.21 -7.48
N TYR A 248 12.47 -11.77 -8.71
CA TYR A 248 13.77 -11.32 -9.24
C TYR A 248 13.50 -10.27 -10.33
N VAL A 249 14.53 -9.53 -10.76
CA VAL A 249 14.39 -8.65 -11.95
C VAL A 249 14.66 -9.46 -13.22
N VAL A 250 15.82 -10.10 -13.30
CA VAL A 250 16.24 -10.91 -14.45
C VAL A 250 16.38 -12.39 -14.06
N LYS A 251 15.93 -13.26 -14.97
CA LYS A 251 15.96 -14.72 -14.77
C LYS A 251 17.40 -15.22 -14.58
N GLY A 252 17.65 -15.86 -13.43
CA GLY A 252 18.95 -16.41 -13.04
C GLY A 252 19.61 -15.68 -11.88
N GLU A 253 19.01 -14.60 -11.39
CA GLU A 253 19.41 -13.90 -10.16
C GLU A 253 18.76 -14.56 -8.91
N PRO A 254 19.27 -14.30 -7.69
CA PRO A 254 18.68 -14.85 -6.46
C PRO A 254 17.24 -14.37 -6.25
N GLU A 255 16.34 -15.29 -5.85
CA GLU A 255 14.93 -14.96 -5.59
C GLU A 255 14.73 -14.35 -4.20
N ILE A 256 13.92 -13.28 -4.09
CA ILE A 256 13.43 -12.78 -2.80
C ILE A 256 12.30 -13.65 -2.25
N ASN A 257 12.19 -13.72 -0.92
CA ASN A 257 11.01 -14.28 -0.29
C ASN A 257 9.83 -13.29 -0.36
N THR A 258 8.97 -13.46 -1.36
CA THR A 258 7.74 -12.67 -1.53
C THR A 258 6.71 -12.86 -0.41
N LYS A 259 6.84 -13.89 0.46
CA LYS A 259 6.02 -14.03 1.68
C LYS A 259 6.39 -13.02 2.78
N LYS A 260 7.59 -12.40 2.68
CA LYS A 260 8.12 -11.40 3.64
C LYS A 260 8.10 -9.96 3.09
N VAL A 261 7.54 -9.76 1.90
CA VAL A 261 7.27 -8.44 1.31
C VAL A 261 6.22 -7.70 2.14
N GLN A 262 6.49 -6.45 2.47
CA GLN A 262 5.56 -5.57 3.18
C GLN A 262 4.83 -4.71 2.14
N PRO A 263 3.56 -5.02 1.79
CA PRO A 263 2.83 -4.20 0.82
C PRO A 263 2.78 -2.76 1.31
N GLU A 264 2.96 -1.80 0.38
CA GLU A 264 2.90 -0.38 0.74
C GLU A 264 1.63 -0.09 1.53
N ASN A 265 1.80 0.67 2.62
CA ASN A 265 0.82 0.79 3.68
C ASN A 265 -0.41 1.59 3.20
N SER A 266 -1.27 0.88 2.47
CA SER A 266 -2.53 1.33 1.91
C SER A 266 -3.37 1.81 3.07
N LYS A 267 -3.40 3.14 3.25
CA LYS A 267 -4.01 3.76 4.43
C LYS A 267 -5.44 3.27 4.47
N LEU A 268 -5.88 2.77 5.62
CA LEU A 268 -7.24 2.21 5.76
C LEU A 268 -8.35 3.25 5.47
N SER A 269 -8.01 4.54 5.31
CA SER A 269 -8.86 5.61 4.78
C SER A 269 -9.19 5.50 3.28
N ASP A 270 -8.37 4.78 2.51
CA ASP A 270 -8.34 4.81 1.05
C ASP A 270 -9.03 3.57 0.43
N LEU A 271 -9.35 2.58 1.28
CA LEU A 271 -10.23 1.44 0.98
C LEU A 271 -11.70 1.80 1.31
N ASP A 272 -12.64 1.22 0.55
CA ASP A 272 -14.06 1.30 0.86
C ASP A 272 -14.40 0.62 2.19
N GLY A 273 -15.56 0.95 2.78
CA GLY A 273 -15.94 0.49 4.12
C GLY A 273 -16.09 -1.04 4.28
N GLU A 274 -16.36 -1.78 3.20
CA GLU A 274 -16.55 -3.23 3.24
C GLU A 274 -15.19 -3.95 3.12
N THR A 275 -14.39 -3.60 2.10
CA THR A 275 -13.01 -4.09 1.95
C THR A 275 -12.16 -3.72 3.17
N ARG A 276 -12.28 -2.50 3.68
CA ARG A 276 -11.59 -2.04 4.90
C ARG A 276 -11.92 -2.93 6.10
N SER A 277 -13.19 -3.26 6.33
CA SER A 277 -13.61 -4.12 7.44
C SER A 277 -13.00 -5.53 7.33
N MET A 278 -12.92 -6.07 6.11
CA MET A 278 -12.27 -7.36 5.84
C MET A 278 -10.75 -7.31 6.11
N VAL A 279 -10.06 -6.26 5.66
CA VAL A 279 -8.62 -6.07 5.89
C VAL A 279 -8.31 -5.81 7.37
N GLU A 280 -9.10 -5.00 8.07
CA GLU A 280 -8.95 -4.76 9.52
C GLU A 280 -9.13 -6.06 10.33
N LYS A 281 -10.13 -6.90 9.99
CA LYS A 281 -10.26 -8.24 10.59
C LYS A 281 -9.04 -9.10 10.30
N MET A 282 -8.57 -9.15 9.05
CA MET A 282 -7.42 -10.00 8.67
C MET A 282 -6.13 -9.58 9.38
N MET A 283 -5.85 -8.27 9.50
CA MET A 283 -4.72 -7.75 10.28
C MET A 283 -4.86 -8.01 11.79
N TYR A 284 -6.07 -7.93 12.34
CA TYR A 284 -6.32 -8.28 13.74
C TYR A 284 -6.08 -9.78 13.98
N ASP A 285 -6.67 -10.65 13.17
CA ASP A 285 -6.56 -12.11 13.29
C ASP A 285 -5.11 -12.60 13.11
N GLN A 286 -4.35 -11.99 12.21
CA GLN A 286 -2.92 -12.28 12.07
C GLN A 286 -2.12 -11.87 13.31
N ARG A 287 -2.35 -10.66 13.85
CA ARG A 287 -1.69 -10.20 15.09
C ARG A 287 -2.10 -11.04 16.31
N GLN A 288 -3.34 -11.51 16.38
CA GLN A 288 -3.76 -12.44 17.45
C GLN A 288 -2.98 -13.75 17.35
N LYS A 289 -2.86 -14.35 16.15
CA LYS A 289 -2.05 -15.57 15.94
C LYS A 289 -0.57 -15.41 16.32
N GLU A 290 0.06 -14.31 15.91
CA GLU A 290 1.45 -13.98 16.27
C GLU A 290 1.66 -13.85 17.79
N LEU A 291 0.62 -13.45 18.54
CA LEU A 291 0.62 -13.35 19.99
C LEU A 291 0.08 -14.61 20.71
N GLY A 292 -0.27 -15.67 19.98
CA GLY A 292 -0.92 -16.87 20.54
C GLY A 292 -2.33 -16.66 21.09
N LEU A 293 -2.99 -15.55 20.71
CA LEU A 293 -4.32 -15.14 21.16
C LEU A 293 -5.43 -15.64 20.20
N PRO A 294 -6.68 -15.80 20.68
CA PRO A 294 -7.81 -16.21 19.82
C PRO A 294 -8.13 -15.19 18.73
N THR A 295 -8.34 -15.67 17.51
CA THR A 295 -8.84 -14.87 16.38
C THR A 295 -10.26 -14.36 16.61
N SER A 296 -10.72 -13.42 15.77
CA SER A 296 -12.10 -12.90 15.77
C SER A 296 -13.18 -13.98 15.70
N GLU A 297 -12.89 -15.13 15.06
CA GLU A 297 -13.85 -16.22 14.92
C GLU A 297 -13.83 -17.17 16.11
N GLU A 298 -12.65 -17.48 16.65
CA GLU A 298 -12.52 -18.26 17.90
C GLU A 298 -13.11 -17.49 19.08
N LYS A 299 -12.87 -16.17 19.15
CA LYS A 299 -13.47 -15.29 20.15
C LYS A 299 -14.99 -15.23 20.02
N LYS A 300 -15.54 -15.13 18.80
CA LYS A 300 -17.00 -15.24 18.57
C LYS A 300 -17.56 -16.61 18.98
N LYS A 301 -16.85 -17.71 18.68
CA LYS A 301 -17.25 -19.06 19.14
C LYS A 301 -17.26 -19.13 20.67
N GLN A 302 -16.24 -18.59 21.34
CA GLN A 302 -16.15 -18.51 22.80
C GLN A 302 -17.29 -17.65 23.40
N ASP A 303 -17.59 -16.47 22.83
CA ASP A 303 -18.68 -15.61 23.29
C ASP A 303 -20.06 -16.26 23.12
N ILE A 304 -20.28 -17.01 22.02
CA ILE A 304 -21.52 -17.77 21.78
C ILE A 304 -21.63 -18.94 22.76
N LEU A 305 -20.56 -19.73 22.92
CA LEU A 305 -20.49 -20.84 23.85
C LEU A 305 -20.72 -20.38 25.29
N LYS A 306 -20.07 -19.28 25.70
CA LYS A 306 -20.24 -18.70 27.03
C LYS A 306 -21.70 -18.28 27.29
N LYS A 307 -22.35 -17.62 26.33
CA LYS A 307 -23.79 -17.28 26.43
C LYS A 307 -24.68 -18.53 26.49
N PHE A 308 -24.32 -19.60 25.76
CA PHE A 308 -25.04 -20.87 25.82
C PHE A 308 -24.91 -21.54 27.19
N MET A 309 -23.72 -21.51 27.80
CA MET A 309 -23.49 -21.98 29.18
C MET A 309 -24.23 -21.12 30.22
N GLU A 310 -24.22 -19.80 30.06
CA GLU A 310 -24.97 -18.86 30.91
C GLU A 310 -26.50 -19.04 30.80
N GLN A 311 -27.01 -19.46 29.64
CA GLN A 311 -28.43 -19.74 29.40
C GLN A 311 -28.87 -21.15 29.79
N HIS A 312 -27.92 -22.09 29.94
CA HIS A 312 -28.17 -23.47 30.33
C HIS A 312 -27.30 -23.93 31.51
N PRO A 313 -27.43 -23.29 32.70
CA PRO A 313 -26.64 -23.62 33.89
C PRO A 313 -26.91 -25.01 34.47
N GLU A 314 -27.95 -25.72 33.98
CA GLU A 314 -28.25 -27.12 34.34
C GLU A 314 -27.43 -28.15 33.52
N MET A 315 -26.74 -27.73 32.45
CA MET A 315 -25.86 -28.61 31.68
C MET A 315 -24.41 -28.51 32.15
N ASP A 316 -23.82 -29.64 32.54
CA ASP A 316 -22.40 -29.73 32.89
C ASP A 316 -21.52 -29.87 31.62
N PHE A 317 -20.77 -28.81 31.32
CA PHE A 317 -19.83 -28.77 30.20
C PHE A 317 -18.39 -29.17 30.58
N SER A 318 -18.12 -29.58 31.83
CA SER A 318 -16.77 -29.93 32.32
C SER A 318 -16.08 -31.05 31.53
N ASN A 319 -16.87 -31.95 30.92
CA ASN A 319 -16.39 -33.06 30.09
C ASN A 319 -16.52 -32.80 28.58
N ALA A 320 -16.93 -31.60 28.15
CA ALA A 320 -17.10 -31.27 26.74
C ALA A 320 -15.74 -31.04 26.06
N LYS A 321 -15.49 -31.77 24.95
CA LYS A 321 -14.32 -31.55 24.10
C LYS A 321 -14.61 -30.43 23.10
N PHE A 322 -13.94 -29.30 23.28
CA PHE A 322 -13.95 -28.20 22.32
C PHE A 322 -12.72 -28.32 21.41
N SER A 323 -12.96 -28.46 20.10
CA SER A 323 -11.97 -28.61 19.02
C SER A 323 -12.48 -27.94 17.76
#